data_AF-A0A9W9MYA4-F1
#
_entry.id   AF-A0A9W9MYA4-F1
#
_cell.length_a   1.000
_cell.length_b   1.000
_cell.length_c   1.000
_cell.angle_alpha   90.00
_cell.angle_beta   90.00
_cell.angle_gamma   90.00
#
_symmetry.space_group_name_H-M   'P 1'
#
loop_
_entity.id
_entity.type
_entity.pdbx_description
1 polymer ?
#
loop_
_entity_poly.entity_id
_entity_poly.type
_entity_poly.pdbx_seq_one_letter_code
_entity_poly.pdbx_strand_id
1 'polypeptide(L)'
;MPSNIGYSTSKAAMIRMTGCIQAELALAGHRNIHLYTLHPGAVQTGMTENPYISSPLLGQFPNFEKDMKLWVSRFRDSPYLSGMTSVALASGIAKEVLRGRYYDSEHDLGDVLAQGEMGLKHPEYYTLGVRFPGGRPNDGGMERSG
;
A
#
# COMPACT_ATOMS: atom_id res chain seq x y z
N MET A 1 -5.74 -11.28 -4.65
CA MET A 1 -6.15 -12.55 -4.00
C MET A 1 -7.52 -12.95 -4.52
N PRO A 2 -7.73 -14.18 -5.01
CA PRO A 2 -9.06 -14.70 -5.32
C PRO A 2 -9.98 -14.60 -4.10
N SER A 3 -11.28 -14.46 -4.32
CA SER A 3 -12.31 -14.36 -3.25
C SER A 3 -12.16 -13.17 -2.29
N ASN A 4 -11.36 -12.15 -2.65
CA ASN A 4 -11.19 -10.93 -1.83
C ASN A 4 -11.14 -9.64 -2.67
N ILE A 5 -11.90 -9.59 -3.77
CA ILE A 5 -11.85 -8.49 -4.75
C ILE A 5 -12.18 -7.13 -4.12
N GLY A 6 -13.26 -7.04 -3.32
CA GLY A 6 -13.64 -5.79 -2.67
C GLY A 6 -12.57 -5.25 -1.72
N TYR A 7 -11.89 -6.14 -0.99
CA TYR A 7 -10.76 -5.77 -0.15
C TYR A 7 -9.57 -5.30 -0.98
N SER A 8 -9.12 -6.08 -1.97
CA SER A 8 -7.98 -5.70 -2.81
C SER A 8 -8.21 -4.39 -3.55
N THR A 9 -9.41 -4.19 -4.10
CA THR A 9 -9.79 -2.93 -4.77
C THR A 9 -9.82 -1.76 -3.81
N SER A 10 -10.43 -1.91 -2.62
CA SER A 10 -10.50 -0.80 -1.66
C SER A 10 -9.12 -0.41 -1.13
N LYS A 11 -8.21 -1.37 -0.88
CA LYS A 11 -6.83 -1.07 -0.47
C LYS A 11 -6.03 -0.38 -1.57
N ALA A 12 -6.14 -0.84 -2.83
CA ALA A 12 -5.50 -0.18 -3.96
C ALA A 12 -6.02 1.27 -4.17
N ALA A 13 -7.33 1.47 -4.04
CA ALA A 13 -7.97 2.78 -4.13
C ALA A 13 -7.47 3.73 -3.02
N MET A 14 -7.36 3.25 -1.78
CA MET A 14 -6.86 4.03 -0.65
C MET A 14 -5.41 4.49 -0.82
N ILE A 15 -4.54 3.61 -1.36
CA ILE A 15 -3.15 3.97 -1.68
C ILE A 15 -3.12 5.13 -2.68
N ARG A 16 -3.90 5.03 -3.76
CA ARG A 16 -3.95 6.08 -4.79
C ARG A 16 -4.56 7.37 -4.25
N MET A 17 -5.64 7.27 -3.49
CA MET A 17 -6.32 8.40 -2.87
C MET A 17 -5.37 9.22 -2.00
N THR A 18 -4.52 8.55 -1.21
CA THR A 18 -3.52 9.22 -0.36
C THR A 18 -2.56 10.09 -1.17
N GLY A 19 -2.03 9.57 -2.28
CA GLY A 19 -1.16 10.34 -3.17
C GLY A 19 -1.88 11.52 -3.84
N CYS A 20 -3.12 11.31 -4.30
CA CYS A 20 -3.93 12.36 -4.91
C CYS A 20 -4.23 13.50 -3.94
N ILE A 21 -4.72 13.20 -2.74
CA ILE A 21 -5.02 14.21 -1.71
C ILE A 21 -3.74 14.94 -1.30
N GLN A 22 -2.60 14.24 -1.17
CA GLN A 22 -1.33 14.91 -0.86
C GLN A 22 -0.93 15.92 -1.95
N ALA A 23 -1.13 15.59 -3.23
CA ALA A 23 -0.86 16.50 -4.34
C ALA A 23 -1.82 17.70 -4.33
N GLU A 24 -3.11 17.50 -4.08
CA GLU A 24 -4.10 18.56 -3.94
C GLU A 24 -3.76 19.52 -2.79
N LEU A 25 -3.37 18.99 -1.63
CA LEU A 25 -2.89 19.79 -0.50
C LEU A 25 -1.66 20.62 -0.87
N ALA A 26 -0.73 20.07 -1.65
CA ALA A 26 0.44 20.81 -2.12
C ALA A 26 0.05 21.95 -3.07
N LEU A 27 -0.88 21.72 -4.00
CA LEU A 27 -1.43 22.74 -4.90
C LEU A 27 -2.17 23.84 -4.14
N ALA A 28 -2.90 23.49 -3.08
CA ALA A 28 -3.59 24.42 -2.20
C ALA A 28 -2.65 25.15 -1.21
N GLY A 29 -1.34 24.86 -1.22
CA GLY A 29 -0.35 25.49 -0.34
C GLY A 29 -0.27 24.91 1.08
N HIS A 30 -0.98 23.82 1.37
CA HIS A 30 -0.95 23.14 2.68
C HIS A 30 0.28 22.23 2.82
N ARG A 31 1.42 22.80 3.23
CA ARG A 31 2.69 22.05 3.37
C ARG A 31 2.85 21.28 4.68
N ASN A 32 2.01 21.58 5.68
CA ASN A 32 2.10 21.02 7.04
C ASN A 32 1.10 19.89 7.29
N ILE A 33 0.35 19.46 6.26
CA ILE A 33 -0.56 18.32 6.32
C ILE A 33 0.04 17.20 5.49
N HIS A 34 0.33 16.07 6.13
CA HIS A 34 0.97 14.92 5.50
C HIS A 34 0.06 13.70 5.63
N LEU A 35 -0.23 13.06 4.49
CA LEU A 35 -0.96 11.81 4.46
C LEU A 35 -0.01 10.65 4.20
N TYR A 36 -0.33 9.50 4.77
CA TYR A 36 0.40 8.25 4.58
C TYR A 36 -0.60 7.11 4.49
N THR A 37 -0.36 6.13 3.61
CA THR A 37 -1.03 4.83 3.72
C THR A 37 -0.07 3.86 4.37
N LEU A 38 -0.45 3.26 5.50
CA LEU A 38 0.36 2.28 6.20
C LEU A 38 -0.16 0.87 5.97
N HIS A 39 0.71 -0.03 5.51
CA HIS A 39 0.49 -1.46 5.60
C HIS A 39 1.04 -1.96 6.94
N PRO A 40 0.20 -2.60 7.77
CA PRO A 40 0.57 -2.95 9.14
C PRO A 40 1.53 -4.14 9.24
N GLY A 41 1.84 -4.80 8.11
CA GLY A 41 2.56 -6.07 8.05
C GLY A 41 1.62 -7.29 8.17
N ALA A 42 2.23 -8.48 8.22
CA ALA A 42 1.55 -9.75 8.38
C ALA A 42 1.21 -10.00 9.86
N VAL A 43 0.24 -9.24 10.38
CA VAL A 43 -0.16 -9.23 11.80
C VAL A 43 -1.35 -10.17 12.06
N GLN A 44 -1.22 -11.05 13.05
CA GLN A 44 -2.33 -11.88 13.51
C GLN A 44 -3.29 -11.05 14.39
N THR A 45 -4.53 -10.92 13.95
CA THR A 45 -5.61 -10.21 14.65
C THR A 45 -6.92 -10.98 14.53
N GLY A 46 -7.96 -10.57 15.26
CA GLY A 46 -9.31 -11.11 15.08
C GLY A 46 -9.84 -10.97 13.63
N MET A 47 -9.29 -10.07 12.81
CA MET A 47 -9.63 -9.98 11.38
C MET A 47 -9.03 -11.12 10.55
N THR A 48 -7.82 -11.59 10.90
CA THR A 48 -7.16 -12.71 10.20
C THR A 48 -7.65 -14.06 10.69
N GLU A 49 -8.21 -14.10 11.91
CA GLU A 49 -8.90 -15.25 12.50
C GLU A 49 -10.36 -15.38 12.01
N ASN A 50 -10.84 -14.42 11.21
CA ASN A 50 -12.23 -14.37 10.77
C ASN A 50 -12.61 -15.59 9.89
N PRO A 51 -13.79 -16.20 10.09
CA PRO A 51 -14.30 -17.41 9.41
C PRO A 51 -14.40 -17.35 7.87
N TYR A 52 -13.96 -16.30 7.19
CA TYR A 52 -13.85 -16.31 5.73
C TYR A 52 -12.90 -17.40 5.22
N ILE A 53 -11.88 -17.79 5.99
CA ILE A 53 -10.96 -18.90 5.66
C ILE A 53 -11.65 -20.28 5.83
N SER A 54 -12.76 -20.33 6.57
CA SER A 54 -13.58 -21.53 6.79
C SER A 54 -14.97 -21.42 6.13
N SER A 55 -15.13 -20.55 5.14
CA SER A 55 -16.36 -20.40 4.37
C SER A 55 -16.69 -21.69 3.60
N PRO A 56 -17.98 -22.10 3.49
CA PRO A 56 -18.40 -23.24 2.65
C PRO A 56 -17.95 -23.13 1.19
N LEU A 57 -17.66 -21.91 0.72
CA LEU A 57 -17.17 -21.61 -0.62
C LEU A 57 -15.70 -22.02 -0.80
N LEU A 58 -14.88 -21.96 0.27
CA LEU A 58 -13.49 -22.45 0.27
C LEU A 58 -13.41 -23.97 0.31
N GLY A 59 -14.37 -24.65 0.94
CA GLY A 59 -14.47 -26.11 0.93
C GLY A 59 -14.65 -26.72 -0.47
N GLN A 60 -15.06 -25.92 -1.46
CA GLN A 60 -15.12 -26.32 -2.87
C GLN A 60 -13.74 -26.28 -3.56
N PHE A 61 -12.74 -25.64 -2.94
CA PHE A 61 -11.39 -25.45 -3.46
C PHE A 61 -10.34 -25.86 -2.41
N PRO A 62 -10.18 -27.17 -2.12
CA PRO A 62 -9.40 -27.65 -0.97
C PRO A 62 -7.91 -27.26 -1.00
N ASN A 63 -7.31 -27.17 -2.19
CA ASN A 63 -5.92 -26.71 -2.33
C ASN A 63 -5.79 -25.23 -1.95
N PHE A 64 -6.75 -24.40 -2.36
CA PHE A 64 -6.76 -22.97 -2.04
C PHE A 64 -6.98 -22.73 -0.54
N GLU A 65 -7.84 -23.53 0.11
CA GLU A 65 -8.03 -23.48 1.56
C GLU A 65 -6.74 -23.81 2.32
N LYS A 66 -6.04 -24.87 1.91
CA LYS A 66 -4.76 -25.26 2.50
C LYS A 66 -3.71 -24.15 2.37
N ASP A 67 -3.60 -23.56 1.17
CA ASP A 67 -2.63 -22.50 0.91
C ASP A 67 -2.95 -21.23 1.71
N MET A 68 -4.22 -20.87 1.85
CA MET A 68 -4.65 -19.73 2.67
C MET A 68 -4.37 -19.93 4.15
N LYS A 69 -4.67 -21.12 4.71
CA LYS A 69 -4.31 -21.44 6.11
C LYS A 69 -2.80 -21.40 6.33
N LEU A 70 -2.02 -21.94 5.40
CA LEU A 70 -0.57 -21.89 5.47
C LEU A 70 -0.06 -20.45 5.39
N TRP A 71 -0.62 -19.63 4.51
CA TRP A 71 -0.25 -18.22 4.38
C TRP A 71 -0.53 -17.43 5.67
N VAL A 72 -1.72 -17.54 6.26
CA VAL A 72 -2.05 -16.87 7.54
C VAL A 72 -1.21 -17.40 8.71
N SER A 73 -0.86 -18.69 8.72
CA SER A 73 0.01 -19.26 9.77
C SER A 73 1.43 -18.67 9.79
N ARG A 74 1.86 -18.04 8.68
CA ARG A 74 3.16 -17.37 8.53
C ARG A 74 3.13 -15.91 8.99
N PHE A 75 2.00 -15.40 9.45
CA PHE A 75 1.91 -14.06 10.00
C PHE A 75 2.66 -14.05 11.34
N ARG A 76 3.71 -13.21 11.42
CA ARG A 76 4.62 -13.14 12.57
C ARG A 76 4.73 -11.75 13.15
N ASP A 77 4.15 -10.74 12.52
CA ASP A 77 4.24 -9.36 12.98
C ASP A 77 3.31 -9.09 14.17
N SER A 78 3.62 -8.00 14.87
CA SER A 78 2.87 -7.52 16.01
C SER A 78 2.17 -6.20 15.68
N PRO A 79 0.97 -5.94 16.25
CA PRO A 79 0.36 -4.61 16.19
C PRO A 79 1.28 -3.51 16.74
N TYR A 80 2.23 -3.87 17.60
CA TYR A 80 3.20 -2.93 18.16
C TYR A 80 4.07 -2.27 17.07
N LEU A 81 4.56 -3.04 16.10
CA LEU A 81 5.45 -2.51 15.05
C LEU A 81 4.73 -1.44 14.22
N SER A 82 3.53 -1.75 13.73
CA SER A 82 2.72 -0.79 12.96
C SER A 82 2.25 0.40 13.79
N GLY A 83 1.98 0.21 15.07
CA GLY A 83 1.73 1.29 16.02
C GLY A 83 2.91 2.24 16.15
N MET A 84 4.12 1.71 16.35
CA MET A 84 5.34 2.51 16.44
C MET A 84 5.71 3.17 15.11
N THR A 85 5.48 2.51 13.97
CA THR A 85 5.60 3.13 12.65
C THR A 85 4.66 4.32 12.54
N SER A 86 3.40 4.19 12.99
CA SER A 86 2.43 5.29 12.97
C SER A 86 2.89 6.48 13.82
N VAL A 87 3.43 6.23 15.00
CA VAL A 87 4.04 7.25 15.87
C VAL A 87 5.20 7.95 15.17
N ALA A 88 6.12 7.18 14.56
CA ALA A 88 7.25 7.72 13.81
C ALA A 88 6.78 8.61 12.65
N LEU A 89 5.84 8.15 11.82
CA LEU A 89 5.29 8.94 10.73
C LEU A 89 4.62 10.23 11.25
N ALA A 90 3.82 10.14 12.32
CA ALA A 90 3.13 11.27 12.93
C ALA A 90 4.08 12.32 13.53
N SER A 91 5.28 11.93 13.95
CA SER A 91 6.32 12.86 14.41
C SER A 91 6.86 13.78 13.30
N GLY A 92 6.55 13.47 12.04
CA GLY A 92 7.02 14.21 10.88
C GLY A 92 8.44 13.83 10.43
N ILE A 93 9.08 12.83 11.05
CA ILE A 93 10.43 12.38 10.68
C ILE A 93 10.54 11.98 9.20
N ALA A 94 9.43 11.50 8.62
CA ALA A 94 9.37 11.01 7.26
C ALA A 94 8.74 11.99 6.25
N LYS A 95 8.42 13.23 6.65
CA LYS A 95 7.63 14.16 5.82
C LYS A 95 8.26 14.50 4.46
N GLU A 96 9.58 14.60 4.40
CA GLU A 96 10.29 14.93 3.17
C GLU A 96 10.36 13.75 2.19
N VAL A 97 10.26 12.52 2.71
CA VAL A 97 10.50 11.29 1.94
C VAL A 97 9.23 10.51 1.66
N LEU A 98 8.28 10.42 2.60
CA LEU A 98 7.14 9.51 2.53
C LEU A 98 5.76 10.19 2.44
N ARG A 99 5.66 11.53 2.51
CA ARG A 99 4.33 12.18 2.44
C ARG A 99 3.63 11.83 1.12
N GLY A 100 2.35 11.47 1.21
CA GLY A 100 1.52 11.01 0.09
C GLY A 100 1.82 9.59 -0.38
N ARG A 101 2.63 8.82 0.35
CA ARG A 101 3.09 7.50 -0.09
C ARG A 101 2.54 6.37 0.78
N TYR A 102 2.56 5.18 0.18
CA TYR A 102 2.40 3.91 0.87
C TYR A 102 3.69 3.59 1.62
N TYR A 103 3.58 2.99 2.80
CA TYR A 103 4.72 2.44 3.51
C TYR A 103 4.33 1.10 4.15
N ASP A 104 5.28 0.16 4.15
CA ASP A 104 5.12 -1.15 4.76
C ASP A 104 5.89 -1.22 6.07
N SER A 105 5.20 -1.51 7.17
CA SER A 105 5.81 -1.62 8.50
C SER A 105 6.87 -2.72 8.59
N GLU A 106 6.85 -3.69 7.67
CA GLU A 106 7.86 -4.76 7.61
C GLU A 106 9.23 -4.28 7.08
N HIS A 107 9.29 -3.10 6.44
CA HIS A 107 10.54 -2.53 5.96
C HIS A 107 11.26 -1.74 7.07
N ASP A 108 12.58 -1.64 7.01
CA ASP A 108 13.32 -0.74 7.89
C ASP A 108 13.06 0.72 7.48
N LEU A 109 12.51 1.52 8.41
CA LEU A 109 12.17 2.91 8.15
C LEU A 109 13.43 3.76 7.94
N GLY A 110 14.50 3.50 8.69
CA GLY A 110 15.76 4.22 8.57
C GLY A 110 16.37 4.03 7.18
N ASP A 111 16.40 2.80 6.68
CA ASP A 111 16.92 2.48 5.34
C ASP A 111 16.11 3.16 4.23
N VAL A 112 14.77 3.16 4.34
CA VAL A 112 13.91 3.84 3.37
C VAL A 112 14.11 5.35 3.41
N LEU A 113 14.24 5.93 4.61
CA LEU A 113 14.53 7.37 4.76
C LEU A 113 15.92 7.74 4.25
N ALA A 114 16.91 6.86 4.41
CA ALA A 114 18.28 7.07 3.94
C ALA A 114 18.38 7.16 2.41
N GLN A 115 17.44 6.57 1.65
CA GLN A 115 17.38 6.77 0.20
C GLN A 115 17.01 8.21 -0.21
N GLY A 116 16.39 8.96 0.70
CA GLY A 116 15.98 10.35 0.48
C GLY A 116 14.91 10.52 -0.60
N GLU A 117 14.55 11.77 -0.87
CA GLU A 117 13.51 12.08 -1.85
C GLU A 117 13.91 11.64 -3.27
N MET A 118 15.16 11.88 -3.66
CA MET A 118 15.68 11.59 -4.99
C MET A 118 15.76 10.09 -5.29
N GLY A 119 16.16 9.27 -4.31
CA GLY A 119 16.20 7.81 -4.48
C GLY A 119 14.81 7.21 -4.74
N LEU A 120 13.76 7.91 -4.30
CA LEU A 120 12.38 7.49 -4.46
C LEU A 120 11.61 8.23 -5.56
N LYS A 121 12.29 9.04 -6.40
CA LYS A 121 11.68 9.73 -7.57
C LYS A 121 11.60 8.86 -8.82
N HIS A 122 11.99 7.59 -8.74
CA HIS A 122 11.85 6.67 -9.87
C HIS A 122 10.38 6.59 -10.30
N PRO A 123 10.04 6.75 -11.59
CA PRO A 123 8.64 6.82 -12.06
C PRO A 123 7.83 5.56 -11.75
N GLU A 124 8.52 4.45 -11.45
CA GLU A 124 7.91 3.19 -11.08
C GLU A 124 7.52 3.08 -9.61
N TYR A 125 8.08 3.92 -8.73
CA TYR A 125 7.80 3.86 -7.30
C TYR A 125 6.59 4.71 -6.96
N TYR A 126 5.68 4.14 -6.15
CA TYR A 126 4.48 4.81 -5.64
C TYR A 126 3.50 5.32 -6.71
N THR A 127 3.70 4.94 -7.98
CA THR A 127 2.79 5.24 -9.09
C THR A 127 1.89 4.05 -9.36
N LEU A 128 0.60 4.18 -9.01
CA LEU A 128 -0.41 3.25 -9.51
C LEU A 128 -0.75 3.62 -10.96
N GLY A 129 -0.47 2.74 -11.91
CA GLY A 129 -0.74 2.99 -13.32
C GLY A 129 -0.70 1.72 -14.17
N VAL A 130 -1.21 1.84 -15.40
CA VAL A 130 -1.13 0.79 -16.41
C VAL A 130 0.02 1.14 -17.36
N ARG A 131 0.88 0.15 -17.67
CA ARG A 131 1.94 0.27 -18.67
C ARG A 131 1.59 -0.59 -19.86
N PHE A 132 1.89 -0.09 -21.06
CA PHE A 132 1.65 -0.81 -22.30
C PHE A 132 2.95 -1.44 -22.83
N PRO A 133 2.87 -2.63 -23.46
CA PRO A 133 4.00 -3.25 -24.11
C PRO A 133 4.70 -2.32 -25.11
N GLY A 134 6.03 -2.41 -25.18
CA GLY A 134 6.84 -1.60 -26.09
C GLY A 134 6.95 -0.12 -25.70
N GLY A 135 6.64 0.24 -24.45
CA GLY A 135 6.78 1.61 -23.96
C GLY A 135 5.70 2.56 -24.50
N ARG A 136 4.58 2.04 -24.99
CA ARG A 136 3.49 2.88 -25.50
C ARG A 136 2.93 3.77 -24.37
N PRO A 137 2.58 5.02 -24.69
CA PRO A 137 2.08 5.99 -23.72
C PRO A 137 0.71 5.57 -23.21
N ASN A 138 0.46 5.92 -21.95
CA ASN A 138 -0.85 5.85 -21.31
C ASN A 138 -1.28 7.27 -20.94
N ASP A 139 -1.58 8.06 -21.96
CA ASP A 139 -1.78 9.51 -21.90
C ASP A 139 -3.26 9.91 -22.03
N GLY A 140 -4.17 8.93 -22.13
CA GLY A 140 -5.60 9.19 -22.37
C GLY A 140 -5.93 9.58 -23.81
N GLY A 141 -5.03 9.35 -24.78
CA GLY A 141 -5.25 9.64 -26.20
C GLY A 141 -4.88 11.06 -26.61
N MET A 142 -4.04 11.75 -25.83
CA MET A 142 -3.63 13.13 -26.06
C MET A 142 -2.56 13.28 -27.15
N GLU A 143 -1.94 12.18 -27.59
CA GLU A 143 -0.95 12.17 -28.68
C GLU A 143 -1.53 12.26 -30.11
N ARG A 144 -2.85 12.29 -30.30
CA ARG A 144 -3.50 12.33 -31.64
C ARG A 144 -4.00 13.70 -32.09
N SER A 145 -3.30 14.79 -31.74
CA SER A 145 -3.60 16.14 -32.23
C SER A 145 -2.39 16.80 -32.91
N GLY A 146 -1.83 16.11 -33.91
CA GLY A 146 -0.80 16.63 -34.82
C GLY A 146 -1.16 16.32 -36.27
#